data_AF-A0A7X2MQC8-F1
#
_entry.id   AF-A0A7X2MQC8-F1
#
_cell.length_a   1.000
_cell.length_b   1.000
_cell.length_c   1.000
_cell.angle_alpha   90.00
_cell.angle_beta   90.00
_cell.angle_gamma   90.00
#
_symmetry.space_group_name_H-M   'P 1'
#
loop_
_entity.id
_entity.type
_entity.pdbx_description
1 polymer ?
#
loop_
_entity_poly.entity_id
_entity_poly.type
_entity_poly.pdbx_seq_one_letter_code
_entity_poly.pdbx_strand_id
1 'polypeptide(L)' 'MSSKNLSEELFKPRFKHPETSTLVRRHHHATSDVHSALDGDSQRGWYRMLNKLMWTWR' A
#
# COMPACT_ATOMS: atom_id res chain seq x y z
N MET A 1 16.67 10.29 31.24
CA MET A 1 15.39 10.42 30.51
C MET A 1 15.49 9.62 29.23
N SER A 2 14.91 8.42 29.19
CA SER A 2 14.93 7.59 27.98
C SER A 2 14.12 8.28 26.89
N SER A 3 14.73 8.52 25.73
CA SER A 3 14.03 9.08 24.56
C SER A 3 12.96 8.09 24.13
N LYS A 4 11.69 8.49 24.30
CA LYS A 4 10.54 7.66 23.96
C LYS A 4 10.60 7.24 22.48
N ASN A 5 10.50 5.95 22.18
CA ASN A 5 10.54 5.44 20.81
C ASN A 5 9.23 5.79 20.09
N LEU A 6 9.28 6.80 19.20
CA LEU A 6 8.12 7.30 18.47
C LEU A 6 7.56 6.26 17.48
N SER A 7 8.42 5.40 16.93
CA SER A 7 7.99 4.32 16.03
C SER A 7 7.14 3.30 16.77
N GLU A 8 7.55 2.90 17.98
CA GLU A 8 6.75 2.02 18.82
C GLU A 8 5.41 2.63 19.17
N GLU A 9 5.33 3.95 19.39
CA GLU A 9 4.07 4.64 19.68
C GLU A 9 3.13 4.71 18.46
N LEU A 10 3.67 4.95 17.27
CA LEU A 10 2.91 5.02 16.02
C LEU A 10 2.40 3.65 15.54
N PHE A 11 3.20 2.60 15.72
CA PHE A 11 2.90 1.25 15.22
C PHE A 11 2.39 0.29 16.30
N LYS A 12 1.92 0.80 17.45
CA LYS A 12 1.26 -0.05 18.45
C LYS A 12 0.13 -0.84 17.80
N PRO A 13 0.01 -2.15 18.03
CA PRO A 13 -1.11 -2.94 17.53
C PRO A 13 -2.43 -2.33 18.01
N ARG A 14 -3.25 -1.81 17.10
CA ARG A 14 -4.64 -1.43 17.41
C ARG A 14 -5.55 -2.41 16.70
N PHE A 15 -6.52 -2.92 17.44
CA PHE A 15 -7.31 -4.10 17.08
C PHE A 15 -8.37 -3.86 15.99
N LYS A 16 -8.52 -2.62 15.48
CA LYS A 16 -9.60 -2.22 14.56
C LYS A 16 -9.15 -1.24 13.47
N HIS A 17 -7.95 -1.43 12.91
CA HIS A 17 -7.58 -0.68 11.72
C HIS A 17 -8.29 -1.29 10.50
N PRO A 18 -9.14 -0.53 9.79
CA PRO A 18 -9.73 -1.01 8.55
C PRO A 18 -8.63 -1.35 7.53
N GLU A 19 -8.85 -2.40 6.75
CA GLU A 19 -7.93 -2.77 5.68
C GLU A 19 -7.77 -1.60 4.69
N THR A 20 -6.55 -1.32 4.25
CA THR A 20 -6.27 -0.14 3.41
C THR A 20 -7.09 -0.10 2.12
N SER A 21 -7.46 -1.25 1.57
CA SER A 21 -8.31 -1.34 0.38
C SER A 21 -9.75 -0.85 0.59
N THR A 22 -10.20 -0.84 1.84
CA THR A 22 -11.57 -0.49 2.24
C THR A 22 -11.75 0.94 2.71
N LEU A 23 -10.66 1.70 2.86
CA LEU A 23 -10.69 3.08 3.37
C LEU A 23 -11.52 4.03 2.49
N VAL A 24 -11.57 3.78 1.18
CA VAL A 24 -12.27 4.63 0.21
C VAL A 24 -13.42 3.86 -0.40
N ARG A 25 -14.65 4.33 -0.15
CA ARG A 25 -15.87 3.72 -0.69
C ARG A 25 -16.04 4.14 -2.16
N ARG A 26 -15.72 3.26 -3.10
CA ARG A 26 -15.93 3.51 -4.53
C ARG A 26 -17.25 2.89 -4.96
N HIS A 27 -18.09 3.65 -5.66
CA HIS A 27 -19.35 3.15 -6.22
C HIS A 27 -19.13 2.11 -7.33
N HIS A 28 -18.00 2.20 -8.03
CA HIS A 28 -17.57 1.22 -9.03
C HIS A 28 -16.09 0.86 -8.82
N HIS A 29 -15.81 -0.44 -8.65
CA HIS A 29 -14.45 -0.97 -8.66
C HIS A 29 -14.05 -1.34 -10.09
N ALA A 30 -13.77 -0.34 -10.92
CA ALA A 30 -13.07 -0.58 -12.17
C ALA A 30 -11.59 -0.82 -11.87
N THR A 31 -11.09 -2.03 -12.15
CA THR A 31 -9.64 -2.26 -12.24
C THR A 31 -9.17 -1.61 -13.53
N SER A 32 -8.63 -0.38 -13.42
CA SER A 32 -7.96 0.25 -14.56
C SER A 32 -6.67 -0.51 -14.84
N ASP A 33 -6.52 -1.05 -16.05
CA ASP A 33 -5.21 -1.52 -16.52
C ASP A 33 -4.30 -0.29 -16.63
N VAL A 34 -3.25 -0.25 -15.80
CA VAL A 34 -2.28 0.85 -15.74
C VAL A 34 -0.98 0.35 -16.34
N HIS A 35 -0.45 1.06 -17.33
CA HIS A 35 0.86 0.77 -17.91
C HIS A 35 1.94 1.64 -17.25
N SER A 36 2.99 1.01 -16.72
CA SER A 36 4.19 1.63 -16.18
C SER A 36 5.34 1.46 -17.17
N ALA A 37 6.09 2.52 -17.46
CA ALA A 37 7.25 2.44 -18.36
C ALA A 37 8.35 1.47 -17.88
N LEU A 38 8.41 1.20 -16.57
CA LEU A 38 9.44 0.36 -15.95
C LEU A 38 8.97 -1.06 -15.62
N ASP A 39 7.70 -1.22 -15.25
CA ASP A 39 7.14 -2.51 -14.83
C ASP A 39 6.15 -3.12 -15.84
N GLY A 40 5.86 -2.41 -16.94
CA GLY A 40 4.86 -2.81 -17.94
C GLY A 40 3.43 -2.70 -17.41
N ASP A 41 2.56 -3.61 -17.87
CA ASP A 41 1.16 -3.62 -17.47
C ASP A 41 0.98 -4.05 -16.01
N SER A 42 0.04 -3.38 -15.32
CA SER A 42 -0.27 -3.66 -13.92
C SER A 42 -0.73 -5.11 -13.74
N GLN A 43 -0.10 -5.82 -12.80
CA GLN A 43 -0.49 -7.19 -12.47
C GLN A 43 -1.88 -7.24 -11.86
N ARG A 44 -2.74 -8.12 -12.41
CA ARG A 44 -4.06 -8.42 -11.83
C ARG A 44 -3.90 -9.20 -10.52
N GLY A 45 -4.89 -9.07 -9.64
CA GLY A 45 -4.94 -9.80 -8.35
C GLY A 45 -4.33 -9.05 -7.16
N TRP A 46 -3.80 -7.84 -7.35
CA TRP A 46 -3.25 -7.01 -6.27
C TRP A 46 -4.03 -5.70 -6.11
N TYR A 47 -4.28 -5.28 -4.86
CA TYR A 47 -4.92 -3.97 -4.58
C TYR A 47 -4.01 -2.79 -4.96
N ARG A 48 -2.70 -2.92 -4.75
CA ARG A 48 -1.70 -1.89 -5.07
C ARG A 48 -0.96 -2.24 -6.35
N MET A 49 -0.57 -1.21 -7.10
CA MET A 49 0.44 -1.35 -8.14
C MET A 49 1.76 -1.80 -7.50
N LEU A 50 2.33 -2.88 -8.01
CA LEU A 50 3.62 -3.40 -7.57
C LEU A 50 4.72 -2.77 -8.43
N ASN A 51 5.63 -2.02 -7.81
CA ASN A 51 6.74 -1.37 -8.51
C ASN A 51 8.04 -2.12 -8.19
N LYS A 52 8.21 -3.29 -8.80
CA LYS A 52 9.24 -4.27 -8.42
C LYS A 52 10.63 -3.71 -8.71
N LEU A 53 10.81 -3.08 -9.88
CA LEU A 53 12.11 -2.54 -10.26
C LEU A 53 12.57 -1.43 -9.30
N MET A 54 11.69 -0.48 -8.96
CA MET A 54 12.03 0.59 -8.01
C MET A 54 12.29 0.07 -6.60
N TRP A 55 11.58 -0.99 -6.17
CA TRP A 55 11.82 -1.57 -4.85
C TRP A 55 13.14 -2.32 -4.76
N THR A 56 13.55 -3.03 -5.82
CA THR A 56 14.87 -3.69 -5.87
C THR A 56 16.01 -2.67 -5.89
N TRP A 57 15.79 -1.48 -6.45
CA TRP A 57 16.81 -0.45 -6.49
C TRP A 57 16.98 0.34 -5.17
N ARG A 58 15.94 0.40 -4.33
CA ARG A 58 15.97 1.12 -3.05
C ARG A 58 16.58 0.29 -1.93
#